data_AF-A0A1I7HYT5-F1
#
_entry.id   AF-A0A1I7HYT5-F1
#
_cell.length_a   1.000
_cell.length_b   1.000
_cell.length_c   1.000
_cell.angle_alpha   90.00
_cell.angle_beta   90.00
_cell.angle_gamma   90.00
#
_symmetry.space_group_name_H-M   'P 1'
#
loop_
_entity.id
_entity.type
_entity.pdbx_description
1 polymer ?
#
loop_
_entity_poly.entity_id
_entity_poly.type
_entity_poly.pdbx_seq_one_letter_code
_entity_poly.pdbx_strand_id
1 'polypeptide(L)'
;MKKHNAIILTVLGILAIIAGILMTSVLKIDFGSLKFLPYLLSGIGCAAAGYGITEIAEKDIMKKSPDVYKQMQIDSQDERNVMIQNAAKAKAFDVMQMIFLILIITVGLMGELTVTLLMVICYFSVLGLAVFYRKKLDKEN
;
A
#
# COMPACT_ATOMS: atom_id res chain seq x y z
N MET A 1 5.63 -12.44 -12.13
CA MET A 1 4.94 -13.76 -11.97
C MET A 1 4.13 -14.13 -13.23
N LYS A 2 3.71 -15.39 -13.42
CA LYS A 2 2.70 -15.73 -14.48
C LYS A 2 1.39 -14.98 -14.17
N LYS A 3 0.63 -14.54 -15.20
CA LYS A 3 -0.65 -13.81 -15.01
C LYS A 3 -1.59 -14.56 -14.06
N HIS A 4 -1.60 -15.90 -14.15
CA HIS A 4 -2.36 -16.78 -13.28
C HIS A 4 -2.02 -16.61 -11.79
N ASN A 5 -0.74 -16.49 -11.43
CA ASN A 5 -0.34 -16.35 -10.02
C ASN A 5 -0.71 -14.98 -9.45
N ALA A 6 -0.70 -13.92 -10.27
CA ALA A 6 -1.18 -12.60 -9.85
C ALA A 6 -2.69 -12.60 -9.60
N ILE A 7 -3.46 -13.31 -10.45
CA ILE A 7 -4.90 -13.52 -10.24
C ILE A 7 -5.15 -14.32 -8.96
N ILE A 8 -4.42 -15.41 -8.73
CA ILE A 8 -4.52 -16.20 -7.49
C ILE A 8 -4.24 -15.32 -6.27
N LEU A 9 -3.17 -14.53 -6.30
CA LEU A 9 -2.81 -13.63 -5.20
C LEU A 9 -3.90 -12.58 -4.94
N THR A 10 -4.48 -12.03 -6.00
CA THR A 10 -5.57 -11.04 -5.89
C THR A 10 -6.83 -11.67 -5.28
N VAL A 11 -7.22 -12.86 -5.76
CA VAL A 11 -8.40 -13.58 -5.27
C VAL A 11 -8.20 -14.00 -3.82
N LEU A 12 -7.02 -14.52 -3.46
CA LEU A 12 -6.69 -14.85 -2.08
C LEU A 12 -6.71 -13.61 -1.17
N GLY A 13 -6.19 -12.48 -1.65
CA GLY A 13 -6.26 -11.21 -0.94
C GLY A 13 -7.70 -10.76 -0.68
N ILE A 14 -8.57 -10.81 -1.70
CA ILE A 14 -9.98 -10.45 -1.58
C ILE A 14 -10.71 -11.41 -0.62
N LEU A 15 -10.46 -12.72 -0.73
CA LEU A 15 -11.04 -13.71 0.19
C LEU A 15 -10.61 -13.48 1.63
N ALA A 16 -9.36 -13.10 1.87
CA ALA A 16 -8.85 -12.75 3.20
C ALA A 16 -9.53 -11.49 3.77
N ILE A 17 -9.78 -10.47 2.94
CA ILE A 17 -10.55 -9.27 3.34
C ILE A 17 -11.98 -9.66 3.74
N ILE A 18 -12.67 -10.43 2.88
CA ILE A 18 -14.07 -10.85 3.12
C ILE A 18 -14.14 -11.71 4.38
N ALA A 19 -13.23 -12.66 4.57
CA ALA A 19 -13.16 -13.49 5.76
C ALA A 19 -12.94 -12.65 7.02
N GLY A 20 -12.01 -11.69 7.00
CA GLY A 20 -11.76 -10.78 8.12
C GLY A 20 -13.00 -9.97 8.50
N ILE A 21 -13.69 -9.39 7.52
CA ILE A 21 -14.91 -8.59 7.74
C ILE A 21 -16.09 -9.45 8.23
N LEU A 22 -16.27 -10.65 7.68
CA LEU A 22 -17.35 -11.57 8.11
C LEU A 22 -17.15 -12.04 9.55
N MET A 23 -15.91 -12.32 9.95
CA MET A 23 -15.55 -12.72 11.31
C MET A 23 -15.86 -11.62 12.33
N THR A 24 -15.65 -10.34 11.98
CA THR A 24 -15.89 -9.20 12.90
C THR A 24 -17.34 -8.75 12.90
N SER A 25 -17.93 -8.53 11.72
CA SER A 25 -19.17 -7.75 11.58
C SER A 25 -20.42 -8.61 11.59
N VAL A 26 -20.33 -9.86 11.12
CA VAL A 26 -21.50 -10.75 10.96
C VAL A 26 -21.51 -11.84 12.03
N LEU A 27 -20.38 -12.52 12.23
CA LEU A 27 -20.31 -13.68 13.11
C LEU A 27 -19.96 -13.32 14.57
N LYS A 28 -19.54 -12.07 14.84
CA LYS A 28 -19.12 -11.56 16.16
C LYS A 28 -18.28 -12.59 16.93
N ILE A 29 -17.36 -13.26 16.25
CA ILE A 29 -16.59 -14.35 16.83
C ILE A 29 -15.67 -13.75 17.89
N ASP A 30 -15.87 -14.14 19.14
CA ASP A 30 -14.99 -13.70 20.22
C ASP A 30 -13.72 -14.56 20.21
N PHE A 31 -12.67 -14.03 19.58
CA PHE A 31 -11.34 -14.62 19.60
C PHE A 31 -10.61 -14.41 20.93
N GLY A 32 -11.28 -13.93 21.99
CA GLY A 32 -10.69 -13.72 23.31
C GLY A 32 -9.55 -12.70 23.25
N SER A 33 -8.31 -13.16 23.49
CA SER A 33 -7.10 -12.34 23.39
C SER A 33 -6.64 -12.08 21.94
N LEU A 34 -7.15 -12.82 20.95
CA LEU A 34 -6.78 -12.72 19.53
C LEU A 34 -7.73 -11.85 18.71
N LYS A 35 -8.43 -10.89 19.34
CA LYS A 35 -9.36 -9.97 18.67
C LYS A 35 -8.75 -9.17 17.52
N PHE A 36 -7.43 -9.01 17.48
CA PHE A 36 -6.71 -8.34 16.39
C PHE A 36 -6.60 -9.18 15.11
N LEU A 37 -6.80 -10.50 15.18
CA LEU A 37 -6.53 -11.43 14.09
C LEU A 37 -7.38 -11.17 12.83
N PRO A 38 -8.70 -10.92 12.92
CA PRO A 38 -9.51 -10.60 11.75
C PRO A 38 -9.09 -9.27 11.10
N TYR A 39 -8.72 -8.28 11.91
CA TYR A 39 -8.22 -6.99 11.42
C TYR A 39 -6.87 -7.13 10.72
N LEU A 40 -5.95 -7.90 11.30
CA LEU A 40 -4.66 -8.19 10.67
C LEU A 40 -4.83 -8.95 9.34
N LEU A 41 -5.72 -9.94 9.29
CA LEU A 41 -6.04 -10.68 8.08
C LEU A 41 -6.60 -9.75 6.99
N SER A 42 -7.50 -8.83 7.37
CA SER A 42 -8.05 -7.85 6.44
C SER A 42 -6.98 -6.90 5.88
N GLY A 43 -6.04 -6.46 6.73
CA GLY A 43 -4.93 -5.60 6.34
C GLY A 43 -3.96 -6.28 5.37
N ILE A 44 -3.57 -7.52 5.68
CA ILE A 44 -2.72 -8.35 4.80
C ILE A 44 -3.45 -8.64 3.47
N GLY A 45 -4.75 -8.93 3.53
CA GLY A 45 -5.59 -9.14 2.35
C GLY A 45 -5.62 -7.92 1.43
N CYS A 46 -5.70 -6.71 2.00
CA CYS A 46 -5.65 -5.45 1.23
C CYS A 46 -4.31 -5.27 0.52
N ALA A 47 -3.19 -5.51 1.20
CA ALA A 47 -1.86 -5.43 0.60
C ALA A 47 -1.68 -6.44 -0.56
N ALA A 48 -2.10 -7.69 -0.37
CA ALA A 48 -2.01 -8.73 -1.38
C ALA A 48 -2.91 -8.43 -2.60
N ALA A 49 -4.15 -7.97 -2.37
CA ALA A 49 -5.07 -7.60 -3.43
C ALA A 49 -4.57 -6.39 -4.22
N GLY A 50 -4.05 -5.36 -3.55
CA GLY A 50 -3.49 -4.17 -4.20
C GLY A 50 -2.33 -4.53 -5.14
N TYR A 51 -1.37 -5.30 -4.64
CA TYR A 51 -0.23 -5.76 -5.43
C TYR A 51 -0.66 -6.63 -6.63
N GLY A 52 -1.61 -7.53 -6.41
CA GLY A 52 -2.13 -8.40 -7.47
C GLY A 52 -2.84 -7.63 -8.59
N ILE A 53 -3.66 -6.63 -8.24
CA ILE A 53 -4.37 -5.78 -9.22
C ILE A 53 -3.36 -4.98 -10.07
N THR A 54 -2.34 -4.38 -9.45
CA THR A 54 -1.31 -3.63 -10.19
C THR A 54 -0.56 -4.53 -11.18
N GLU A 55 -0.18 -5.74 -10.78
CA GLU A 55 0.54 -6.67 -11.66
C GLU A 55 -0.35 -7.24 -12.79
N ILE A 56 -1.66 -7.35 -12.57
CA ILE A 56 -2.62 -7.69 -13.64
C ILE A 56 -2.75 -6.54 -14.63
N ALA A 57 -2.87 -5.31 -14.15
CA ALA A 57 -3.02 -4.12 -14.99
C ALA A 57 -1.81 -3.94 -15.92
N GLU A 58 -0.58 -4.05 -15.38
CA GLU A 58 0.66 -3.97 -16.18
C GLU A 58 0.70 -5.03 -17.29
N LYS A 59 0.30 -6.27 -17.00
CA LYS A 59 0.27 -7.35 -17.99
C LYS A 59 -0.81 -7.17 -19.04
N ASP A 60 -1.94 -6.58 -18.67
CA ASP A 60 -3.01 -6.29 -19.61
C ASP A 60 -2.63 -5.14 -20.53
N ILE A 61 -1.93 -4.12 -20.03
CA ILE A 61 -1.32 -3.06 -20.86
C ILE A 61 -0.29 -3.67 -21.83
N MET A 62 0.60 -4.54 -21.33
CA MET A 62 1.60 -5.24 -22.14
C MET A 62 0.98 -6.06 -23.29
N LYS A 63 -0.17 -6.71 -23.06
CA LYS A 63 -0.84 -7.55 -24.04
C LYS A 63 -1.72 -6.77 -25.02
N LYS A 64 -2.49 -5.79 -24.53
CA LYS A 64 -3.46 -5.04 -25.34
C LYS A 64 -2.81 -3.95 -26.18
N SER A 65 -1.70 -3.38 -25.70
CA SER A 65 -1.03 -2.28 -26.38
C SER A 65 0.49 -2.41 -26.23
N PRO A 66 1.12 -3.32 -26.99
CA PRO A 66 2.56 -3.54 -26.94
C PRO A 66 3.37 -2.27 -27.22
N ASP A 67 2.86 -1.39 -28.10
CA ASP A 67 3.51 -0.13 -28.45
C ASP A 67 3.49 0.86 -27.30
N VAL A 68 2.37 0.95 -26.56
CA VAL A 68 2.26 1.75 -25.33
C VAL A 68 3.20 1.20 -24.27
N TYR A 69 3.29 -0.12 -24.11
CA TYR A 69 4.19 -0.74 -23.15
C TYR A 69 5.68 -0.49 -23.49
N LYS A 70 6.06 -0.56 -24.78
CA LYS A 70 7.41 -0.18 -25.23
C LYS A 70 7.70 1.29 -24.96
N GLN A 71 6.74 2.17 -25.26
CA GLN A 71 6.90 3.60 -24.97
C GLN A 71 7.06 3.85 -23.47
N MET A 72 6.25 3.20 -22.62
CA MET A 72 6.40 3.27 -21.16
C MET A 72 7.78 2.79 -20.68
N GLN A 73 8.34 1.75 -21.29
CA GLN A 73 9.70 1.30 -20.97
C GLN A 73 10.74 2.34 -21.38
N ILE A 74 10.65 2.90 -22.58
CA ILE A 74 11.55 3.96 -23.06
C ILE A 74 11.45 5.18 -22.13
N ASP A 75 10.25 5.63 -21.85
CA ASP A 75 9.97 6.76 -20.96
C ASP A 75 10.46 6.49 -19.52
N SER A 76 10.45 5.23 -19.07
CA SER A 76 10.98 4.86 -17.75
C SER A 76 12.52 4.87 -17.66
N GLN A 77 13.21 4.85 -18.80
CA GLN A 77 14.67 4.87 -18.87
C GLN A 77 15.21 6.27 -19.27
N ASP A 78 14.36 7.17 -19.74
CA ASP A 78 14.74 8.56 -20.03
C ASP A 78 14.94 9.34 -18.72
N GLU A 79 16.14 9.87 -18.52
CA GLU A 79 16.54 10.63 -17.32
C GLU A 79 15.55 11.76 -17.00
N ARG A 80 15.05 12.49 -18.01
CA ARG A 80 14.12 13.59 -17.79
C ARG A 80 12.78 13.09 -17.25
N ASN A 81 12.26 12.00 -17.81
CA ASN A 81 11.00 11.43 -17.36
C ASN A 81 11.13 10.79 -15.97
N VAL A 82 12.28 10.16 -15.67
CA VAL A 82 12.59 9.65 -14.33
C VAL A 82 12.63 10.79 -13.31
N MET A 83 13.26 11.92 -13.63
CA MET A 83 13.27 13.10 -12.76
C MET A 83 11.86 13.62 -12.49
N ILE A 84 11.03 13.78 -13.53
CA ILE A 84 9.64 14.24 -13.39
C ILE A 84 8.82 13.26 -12.55
N GLN A 85 8.96 11.95 -12.81
CA GLN A 85 8.23 10.92 -12.07
C GLN A 85 8.64 10.92 -10.60
N ASN A 86 9.94 11.02 -10.30
CA ASN A 86 10.42 11.08 -8.92
C ASN A 86 9.95 12.34 -8.20
N ALA A 87 9.95 13.50 -8.88
CA ALA A 87 9.40 14.74 -8.33
C ALA A 87 7.89 14.63 -8.05
N ALA A 88 7.13 14.02 -8.95
CA ALA A 88 5.70 13.77 -8.76
C ALA A 88 5.45 12.84 -7.55
N LYS A 89 6.21 11.75 -7.43
CA LYS A 89 6.15 10.83 -6.27
C LYS A 89 6.49 11.54 -4.96
N ALA A 90 7.52 12.39 -4.95
CA ALA A 90 7.89 13.18 -3.77
C ALA A 90 6.76 14.14 -3.37
N LYS A 91 6.15 14.83 -4.34
CA LYS A 91 5.02 15.72 -4.04
C LYS A 91 3.78 14.98 -3.53
N ALA A 92 3.50 13.82 -4.11
CA ALA A 92 2.43 12.94 -3.62
C ALA A 92 2.71 12.44 -2.20
N PHE A 93 3.97 12.14 -1.87
CA PHE A 93 4.38 11.77 -0.52
C PHE A 93 4.11 12.89 0.48
N ASP A 94 4.45 14.15 0.16
CA ASP A 94 4.15 15.30 1.04
C ASP A 94 2.64 15.42 1.33
N VAL A 95 1.81 15.27 0.29
CA VAL A 95 0.35 15.31 0.42
C VAL A 95 -0.17 14.11 1.23
N MET A 96 0.39 12.92 1.01
CA MET A 96 0.06 11.72 1.78
C MET A 96 0.34 11.92 3.27
N GLN A 97 1.47 12.52 3.65
CA GLN A 97 1.79 12.82 5.05
C GLN A 97 0.77 13.78 5.67
N MET A 98 0.33 14.80 4.92
CA MET A 98 -0.70 15.73 5.39
C MET A 98 -2.05 15.03 5.63
N ILE A 99 -2.49 14.19 4.69
CA ILE A 99 -3.72 13.41 4.83
C ILE A 99 -3.63 12.45 6.03
N PHE A 100 -2.48 11.82 6.22
CA PHE A 100 -2.25 10.91 7.35
C PHE A 100 -2.32 11.65 8.70
N LEU A 101 -1.79 12.86 8.77
CA LEU A 101 -1.88 13.69 9.96
C LEU A 101 -3.34 14.07 10.29
N ILE A 102 -4.13 14.46 9.28
CA ILE A 102 -5.55 14.74 9.45
C ILE A 102 -6.29 13.49 9.98
N LEU A 103 -5.95 12.31 9.46
CA LEU A 103 -6.54 11.06 9.91
C LEU A 103 -6.18 10.75 11.38
N ILE A 104 -4.91 10.94 11.77
CA ILE A 104 -4.44 10.78 13.16
C ILE A 104 -5.22 11.70 14.10
N ILE A 105 -5.36 12.98 13.74
CA ILE A 105 -6.12 13.95 14.54
C ILE A 105 -7.58 13.52 14.64
N THR A 106 -8.21 13.14 13.53
CA THR A 106 -9.63 12.75 13.51
C THR A 106 -9.89 11.53 14.38
N VAL A 107 -9.09 10.47 14.26
CA VAL A 107 -9.22 9.26 15.09
C VAL A 107 -8.88 9.55 16.55
N GLY A 108 -7.90 10.42 16.81
CA GLY A 108 -7.58 10.90 18.15
C GLY A 108 -8.75 11.62 18.83
N LEU A 109 -9.46 12.48 18.09
CA LEU A 109 -10.66 13.18 18.58
C LEU A 109 -11.83 12.22 18.86
N MET A 110 -11.88 11.06 18.20
CA MET A 110 -12.87 10.00 18.49
C MET A 110 -12.59 9.26 19.80
N GLY A 111 -11.45 9.52 20.48
CA GLY A 111 -11.12 8.93 21.78
C GLY A 111 -10.48 7.53 21.72
N GLU A 112 -10.19 7.04 20.52
CA GLU A 112 -9.62 5.69 20.29
C GLU A 112 -8.10 5.69 20.45
N LEU A 113 -7.61 5.87 21.69
CA LEU A 113 -6.19 6.06 22.01
C LEU A 113 -5.28 4.96 21.43
N THR A 114 -5.70 3.69 21.51
CA THR A 114 -4.90 2.55 21.00
C THR A 114 -4.68 2.64 19.50
N VAL A 115 -5.72 3.00 18.74
CA VAL A 115 -5.66 3.12 17.28
C VAL A 115 -4.83 4.33 16.90
N THR A 116 -5.03 5.46 17.59
CA THR A 116 -4.24 6.69 17.36
C THR A 116 -2.76 6.45 17.60
N LEU A 117 -2.37 5.80 18.70
CA LEU A 117 -0.97 5.48 19.00
C LEU A 117 -0.35 4.58 17.92
N LEU A 118 -1.08 3.56 17.46
CA LEU A 118 -0.61 2.68 16.39
C LEU A 118 -0.39 3.44 15.08
N MET A 119 -1.31 4.33 14.69
CA MET A 119 -1.15 5.17 13.49
C MET A 119 0.04 6.13 13.62
N VAL A 120 0.26 6.71 14.81
CA VAL A 120 1.43 7.58 15.08
C VAL A 120 2.73 6.80 14.92
N ILE A 121 2.82 5.57 15.44
CA ILE A 121 4.00 4.70 15.27
C ILE A 121 4.25 4.42 13.78
N CYS A 122 3.22 4.07 13.02
CA CYS A 122 3.33 3.85 11.57
C CYS A 122 3.82 5.10 10.84
N TYR A 123 3.25 6.27 11.16
CA TYR A 123 3.64 7.55 10.59
C TYR A 123 5.12 7.86 10.81
N PHE A 124 5.59 7.76 12.06
CA PHE A 124 7.00 7.96 12.38
C PHE A 124 7.91 6.90 11.74
N SER A 125 7.45 5.65 11.62
CA SER A 125 8.22 4.59 10.95
C SER A 125 8.45 4.91 9.47
N VAL A 126 7.42 5.41 8.77
CA VAL A 126 7.54 5.83 7.36
C VAL A 126 8.49 7.02 7.22
N LEU A 127 8.38 8.03 8.08
CA LEU A 127 9.31 9.17 8.09
C LEU A 127 10.75 8.74 8.39
N GLY A 128 10.94 7.85 9.37
CA GLY A 128 12.23 7.30 9.73
C GLY A 128 12.88 6.54 8.57
N LEU A 129 12.10 5.69 7.87
CA LEU A 129 12.56 5.00 6.67
C LEU A 129 12.91 5.97 5.54
N ALA A 130 12.10 7.02 5.31
CA ALA A 130 12.39 8.02 4.30
C ALA A 130 13.72 8.75 4.57
N VAL A 131 13.97 9.15 5.82
CA VAL A 131 15.24 9.77 6.24
C VAL A 131 16.40 8.79 6.12
N PHE A 132 16.21 7.53 6.54
CA PHE A 132 17.22 6.49 6.43
C PHE A 132 17.62 6.24 4.97
N TYR A 133 16.65 6.03 4.07
CA TYR A 133 16.92 5.81 2.66
C TYR A 133 17.53 7.02 1.99
N ARG A 134 17.09 8.24 2.32
CA ARG A 134 17.73 9.47 1.84
C ARG A 134 19.22 9.51 2.22
N LYS A 135 19.54 9.32 3.51
CA LYS A 135 20.93 9.30 3.98
C LYS A 135 21.76 8.17 3.37
N LYS A 136 21.14 7.02 3.10
CA LYS A 136 21.81 5.88 2.47
C LYS A 136 22.16 6.22 1.02
N LEU A 137 21.21 6.74 0.25
CA LEU A 137 21.40 7.11 -1.15
C LEU A 137 22.35 8.30 -1.32
N ASP A 138 22.32 9.27 -0.40
CA ASP A 138 23.26 10.41 -0.39
C ASP A 138 24.72 9.96 -0.18
N LYS A 139 24.97 8.76 0.38
CA LYS A 139 26.32 8.19 0.54
C LYS A 139 26.77 7.34 -0.63
N GLU A 140 25.84 6.91 -1.48
CA GLU A 140 26.12 6.05 -2.64
C GLU A 140 26.42 6.88 -3.91
N ASN A 141 26.09 8.18 -3.90
CA ASN A 141 26.44 9.17 -4.94
C ASN A 141 27.71 9.95 -4.59
#